data_AF-A0A2G6HC82-F1
#
_entry.id   AF-A0A2G6HC82-F1
#
_cell.length_a   1.000
_cell.length_b   1.000
_cell.length_c   1.000
_cell.angle_alpha   90.00
_cell.angle_beta   90.00
_cell.angle_gamma   90.00
#
_symmetry.space_group_name_H-M   'P 1'
#
loop_
_entity.id
_entity.type
_entity.pdbx_description
1 polymer ?
#
loop_
_entity_poly.entity_id
_entity_poly.type
_entity_poly.pdbx_seq_one_letter_code
_entity_poly.pdbx_strand_id
1 'polypeptide(L)' 'MFHAWPEAVRCGLVNEAEVLARLPVEEHDLALDYVVTEVRSIATGAREVRGS' A
#
# COMPACT_ATOMS: atom_id res chain seq x y z
N MET A 1 8.83 -11.42 -21.55
CA MET A 1 8.00 -10.19 -21.59
C MET A 1 8.38 -9.39 -20.36
N PHE A 2 9.11 -8.28 -20.52
CA PHE A 2 9.49 -7.41 -19.41
C PHE A 2 8.41 -6.33 -19.30
N HIS A 3 7.69 -6.29 -18.17
CA HIS A 3 6.87 -5.15 -17.82
C HIS A 3 7.80 -4.16 -17.12
N ALA A 4 8.05 -3.01 -17.75
CA ALA A 4 8.66 -1.89 -17.05
C ALA A 4 7.71 -1.52 -15.89
N TRP A 5 8.13 -1.77 -14.66
CA TRP A 5 7.41 -1.25 -13.50
C TRP A 5 7.65 0.26 -13.50
N PRO A 6 6.61 1.11 -13.58
CA PRO A 6 6.80 2.55 -13.50
C PRO A 6 7.52 2.90 -12.21
N GLU A 7 8.42 3.88 -12.30
CA GLU A 7 9.22 4.37 -11.18
C GLU A 7 8.34 4.66 -9.94
N ALA A 8 8.75 4.12 -8.79
CA ALA A 8 8.26 4.36 -7.42
C ALA A 8 6.86 3.85 -7.04
N VAL A 9 6.51 2.59 -7.33
CA VAL A 9 5.40 1.91 -6.62
C VAL A 9 5.87 1.44 -5.25
N ARG A 10 5.21 1.88 -4.17
CA ARG A 10 5.50 1.46 -2.80
C ARG A 10 4.58 0.29 -2.41
N CYS A 11 5.17 -0.87 -2.16
CA CYS A 11 4.44 -2.05 -1.70
C CYS A 11 4.89 -2.50 -0.31
N GLY A 12 3.94 -2.90 0.52
CA GLY A 12 4.21 -3.57 1.80
C GLY A 12 3.89 -5.06 1.72
N LEU A 13 4.72 -5.90 2.34
CA LEU A 13 4.46 -7.32 2.55
C LEU A 13 3.99 -7.53 3.99
N VAL A 14 2.83 -8.14 4.16
CA VAL A 14 2.23 -8.43 5.49
C VAL A 14 1.53 -9.77 5.46
N ASN A 15 1.32 -10.40 6.63
CA ASN A 15 0.46 -11.59 6.69
C ASN A 15 -1.01 -11.20 6.49
N GLU A 16 -1.81 -12.08 5.86
CA GLU A 16 -3.24 -11.81 5.64
C GLU A 16 -4.01 -11.57 6.94
N ALA A 17 -3.60 -12.23 8.03
CA ALA A 17 -4.22 -12.04 9.35
C ALA A 17 -3.97 -10.63 9.95
N GLU A 18 -2.96 -9.91 9.48
CA GLU A 18 -2.61 -8.55 9.92
C GLU A 18 -3.27 -7.47 9.06
N VAL A 19 -3.91 -7.86 7.95
CA VAL A 19 -4.65 -6.94 7.09
C VAL A 19 -5.93 -6.50 7.81
N LEU A 20 -5.93 -5.25 8.26
CA LEU A 20 -7.10 -4.62 8.86
C LEU A 20 -7.88 -3.80 7.83
N ALA A 21 -9.22 -3.78 7.97
CA ALA A 21 -10.09 -3.00 7.08
C ALA A 21 -9.84 -1.48 7.18
N ARG A 22 -9.34 -1.01 8.33
CA ARG A 22 -8.93 0.37 8.56
C ARG A 22 -7.85 0.41 9.63
N LEU A 23 -6.77 1.12 9.34
CA LEU A 23 -5.71 1.44 10.31
C LEU A 23 -5.80 2.92 10.68
N PRO A 24 -5.50 3.29 11.94
CA PRO A 24 -5.17 4.68 12.24
C PRO A 24 -3.91 5.05 11.44
N VAL A 25 -3.94 6.22 10.80
CA VAL A 25 -2.80 6.75 10.04
C VAL A 25 -2.17 7.86 10.86
N GLU A 26 -0.88 7.73 11.18
CA GLU A 26 -0.09 8.76 11.86
C GLU A 26 0.54 9.73 10.84
N GLU A 27 0.93 10.93 11.29
CA GLU A 27 1.46 12.00 10.41
C GLU A 27 2.73 11.58 9.65
N HIS A 28 3.48 10.60 10.17
CA HIS A 28 4.71 10.11 9.58
C HIS A 28 4.55 8.79 8.80
N ASP A 29 3.33 8.27 8.71
CA ASP A 29 3.09 7.04 7.98
C ASP A 29 3.23 7.26 6.48
N LEU A 30 4.00 6.38 5.85
CA LEU A 30 4.14 6.36 4.40
C LEU A 30 2.95 5.63 3.78
N ALA A 31 2.22 6.34 2.92
CA ALA A 31 1.23 5.76 2.04
C ALA A 31 1.88 4.70 1.12
N LEU A 32 1.46 3.45 1.28
CA LEU A 32 1.73 2.36 0.34
C LEU A 32 0.71 2.42 -0.79
N ASP A 33 1.09 2.08 -2.02
CA ASP A 33 0.17 1.93 -3.15
C ASP A 33 -0.52 0.55 -3.13
N TYR A 34 0.20 -0.46 -2.65
CA TYR A 34 -0.26 -1.84 -2.56
C TYR A 34 0.17 -2.50 -1.26
N VAL A 35 -0.69 -3.39 -0.76
CA VAL A 35 -0.36 -4.37 0.27
C VAL A 35 -0.45 -5.75 -0.36
N VAL A 36 0.60 -6.55 -0.21
CA VAL A 36 0.68 -7.91 -0.76
C VAL A 36 0.82 -8.89 0.38
N THR A 37 -0.01 -9.93 0.36
CA THR A 37 -0.03 -11.02 1.34
C THR A 37 0.22 -12.35 0.66
N GLU A 38 0.25 -13.43 1.45
CA GLU A 38 0.32 -14.80 0.96
C GLU A 38 -0.94 -15.25 0.18
N VAL A 39 -2.06 -14.51 0.29
CA VAL A 39 -3.33 -14.87 -0.34
C VAL A 39 -3.69 -13.95 -1.52
N ARG A 40 -3.38 -12.65 -1.42
CA ARG A 40 -3.85 -11.65 -2.40
C ARG A 40 -3.00 -10.38 -2.42
N SER A 41 -3.29 -9.53 -3.40
CA SER A 41 -2.78 -8.16 -3.48
C SER A 41 -3.93 -7.17 -3.38
N ILE A 42 -3.75 -6.12 -2.59
CA ILE A 42 -4.77 -5.11 -2.27
C ILE A 42 -4.21 -3.75 -2.68
N ALA A 43 -4.91 -3.06 -3.59
CA ALA A 43 -4.65 -1.65 -3.85
C ALA A 43 -5.22 -0.83 -2.69
N THR A 44 -4.39 -0.05 -2.01
CA THR A 44 -4.77 0.73 -0.82
C THR A 44 -5.38 2.08 -1.16
N GLY A 45 -5.22 2.56 -2.40
CA GLY A 45 -5.73 3.85 -2.86
C GLY A 45 -5.11 5.06 -2.16
N ALA A 46 -3.98 4.89 -1.47
CA ALA A 46 -3.33 5.93 -0.68
C ALA A 46 -2.59 6.91 -1.61
N ARG A 47 -3.35 7.74 -2.32
CA ARG A 47 -2.81 8.91 -3.03
C ARG A 47 -2.86 10.09 -2.08
N GLU A 48 -1.72 10.75 -1.86
CA GLU A 48 -1.59 11.96 -1.01
C GLU A 48 -2.80 12.89 -1.18
N VAL A 49 -3.62 13.02 -0.13
CA VAL A 49 -4.56 14.13 -0.01
C VAL A 49 -3.73 15.30 0.52
N ARG A 50 -3.24 16.16 -0.37
CA ARG A 50 -2.61 17.41 0.07
C ARG A 50 -3.61 18.19 0.93
N GLY A 51 -3.30 18.32 2.22
CA GLY A 51 -3.93 19.31 3.09
C GLY A 51 -3.79 20.68 2.44
N SER A 52 -4.91 21.40 2.36
CA SER A 52 -5.00 22.78 1.87
C SER A 52 -4.33 23.76 2.82
#